data_AF-A0A1L8MJL2-F1
#
_entry.id   AF-A0A1L8MJL2-F1
#
_cell.length_a   1.000
_cell.length_b   1.000
_cell.length_c   1.000
_cell.angle_alpha   90.00
_cell.angle_beta   90.00
_cell.angle_gamma   90.00
#
_symmetry.space_group_name_H-M   'P 1'
#
loop_
_entity.id
_entity.type
_entity.pdbx_description
1 polymer ?
#
loop_
_entity_poly.entity_id
_entity_poly.type
_entity_poly.pdbx_seq_one_letter_code
_entity_poly.pdbx_strand_id
1 'polypeptide(L)'
;MMTRPSSYNIEQFKNCILVTLRGNWTMATNIQYLAVMAEEINKRKGRPFHLIVDMRSWQIPTAKSFTQMKAAIKIDRRNQVSELWLEDDETNADHVAQKFFAETKFTLSRTKSVTDFIEQCAQKADDSVVQYVKIWLSNN
;
A
#
# COMPACT_ATOMS: atom_id res chain seq x y z
N MET A 1 18.53 -23.38 1.57
CA MET A 1 17.53 -22.77 0.68
C MET A 1 17.23 -21.39 1.25
N MET A 2 17.77 -20.31 0.66
CA MET A 2 17.43 -18.95 1.10
C MET A 2 16.04 -18.63 0.54
N THR A 3 15.03 -18.52 1.41
CA THR A 3 13.71 -18.02 1.02
C THR A 3 13.89 -16.62 0.45
N ARG A 4 13.54 -16.43 -0.83
CA ARG A 4 13.46 -15.08 -1.40
C ARG A 4 12.50 -14.27 -0.53
N PRO A 5 12.85 -13.03 -0.10
CA PRO A 5 11.92 -12.20 0.63
C PRO A 5 10.63 -12.02 -0.19
N SER A 6 9.48 -12.11 0.48
CA SER A 6 8.18 -11.95 -0.18
C SER A 6 8.12 -10.57 -0.84
N SER A 7 7.65 -10.51 -2.10
CA SER A 7 7.55 -9.25 -2.86
C SER A 7 6.50 -8.30 -2.26
N TYR A 8 5.62 -8.83 -1.41
CA TYR A 8 4.70 -8.03 -0.60
C TYR A 8 4.37 -8.69 0.74
N ASN A 9 3.88 -7.88 1.67
CA ASN A 9 3.24 -8.32 2.90
C ASN A 9 2.03 -7.41 3.18
N ILE A 10 0.95 -7.99 3.72
CA ILE A 10 -0.27 -7.25 4.08
C ILE A 10 -0.67 -7.67 5.49
N GLU A 11 -0.77 -6.69 6.38
CA GLU A 11 -1.15 -6.90 7.77
C GLU A 11 -2.30 -5.95 8.16
N GLN A 12 -3.13 -6.38 9.09
CA GLN A 12 -4.18 -5.53 9.65
C GLN A 12 -3.90 -5.27 11.12
N PHE A 13 -3.92 -4.00 11.48
CA PHE A 13 -3.84 -3.57 12.88
C PHE A 13 -4.88 -2.49 13.13
N LYS A 14 -5.87 -2.79 13.98
CA LYS A 14 -6.99 -1.89 14.29
C LYS A 14 -7.71 -1.36 13.04
N ASN A 15 -7.70 -0.05 12.82
CA ASN A 15 -8.31 0.62 11.68
C ASN A 15 -7.36 0.80 10.48
N CYS A 16 -6.19 0.15 10.50
CA CYS A 16 -5.20 0.25 9.46
C CYS A 16 -5.00 -1.08 8.74
N ILE A 17 -4.79 -0.99 7.43
CA ILE A 17 -4.18 -2.03 6.62
C ILE A 17 -2.77 -1.53 6.30
N LEU A 18 -1.75 -2.30 6.69
CA LEU A 18 -0.35 -2.01 6.46
C LEU A 18 0.14 -2.88 5.32
N VAL A 19 0.80 -2.28 4.34
CA VAL A 19 1.24 -2.96 3.12
C VAL A 19 2.71 -2.66 2.90
N THR A 20 3.52 -3.72 2.80
CA THR A 20 4.91 -3.62 2.37
C THR A 20 5.01 -4.10 0.94
N LEU A 21 5.58 -3.30 0.05
CA LEU A 21 5.86 -3.65 -1.35
C LEU A 21 7.37 -3.56 -1.58
N ARG A 22 7.96 -4.57 -2.22
CA ARG A 22 9.40 -4.63 -2.50
C ARG A 22 9.70 -5.16 -3.89
N GLY A 23 10.77 -4.63 -4.47
CA GLY A 23 11.41 -5.13 -5.67
C GLY A 23 10.57 -5.02 -6.95
N ASN A 24 11.02 -5.76 -7.96
CA ASN A 24 10.46 -5.75 -9.31
C ASN A 24 9.30 -6.72 -9.45
N TRP A 25 8.10 -6.18 -9.66
CA TRP A 25 6.92 -7.01 -9.80
C TRP A 25 6.67 -7.45 -11.23
N THR A 26 6.17 -8.67 -11.36
CA THR A 26 5.57 -9.16 -12.61
C THR A 26 4.06 -8.94 -12.58
N MET A 27 3.40 -9.20 -13.71
CA MET A 27 1.93 -9.25 -13.77
C MET A 27 1.34 -10.26 -12.79
N ALA A 28 1.97 -11.43 -12.68
CA ALA A 28 1.53 -12.48 -11.78
C ALA A 28 1.60 -12.03 -10.31
N THR A 29 2.70 -11.38 -9.92
CA THR A 29 2.86 -10.80 -8.58
C THR A 29 1.80 -9.76 -8.28
N ASN A 30 1.51 -8.87 -9.24
CA ASN A 30 0.47 -7.85 -9.07
C ASN A 30 -0.94 -8.44 -8.93
N ILE A 31 -1.28 -9.47 -9.71
CA ILE A 31 -2.58 -10.16 -9.60
C ILE A 31 -2.72 -10.85 -8.24
N GLN A 32 -1.67 -11.54 -7.79
CA GLN A 32 -1.65 -12.20 -6.47
C GLN A 32 -1.83 -11.18 -5.35
N TYR A 33 -1.09 -10.07 -5.40
CA TYR A 33 -1.24 -8.97 -4.45
C TYR A 33 -2.67 -8.43 -4.41
N LEU A 34 -3.28 -8.12 -5.57
CA LEU A 34 -4.63 -7.57 -5.63
C LEU A 34 -5.68 -8.55 -5.10
N ALA A 35 -5.51 -9.85 -5.32
CA ALA A 35 -6.39 -10.88 -4.76
C ALA A 35 -6.32 -10.91 -3.23
N VAL A 36 -5.11 -10.96 -2.66
CA VAL A 36 -4.93 -10.94 -1.19
C VAL A 36 -5.44 -9.61 -0.61
N MET A 37 -5.17 -8.48 -1.26
CA MET A 37 -5.67 -7.18 -0.81
C MET A 37 -7.21 -7.13 -0.79
N ALA A 38 -7.88 -7.72 -1.78
CA ALA A 38 -9.34 -7.81 -1.80
C ALA A 38 -9.87 -8.63 -0.61
N GLU A 39 -9.23 -9.76 -0.30
CA GLU A 39 -9.57 -10.59 0.86
C GLU A 39 -9.38 -9.83 2.18
N GLU A 40 -8.25 -9.12 2.34
CA GLU A 40 -7.97 -8.34 3.54
C GLU A 40 -8.97 -7.18 3.74
N ILE A 41 -9.32 -6.48 2.66
CA ILE A 41 -10.39 -5.46 2.71
C ILE A 41 -11.72 -6.09 3.11
N ASN A 42 -12.08 -7.25 2.56
CA ASN A 42 -13.35 -7.92 2.88
C ASN A 42 -13.45 -8.34 4.35
N LYS A 43 -12.33 -8.73 4.98
CA LYS A 43 -12.28 -9.04 6.42
C LYS A 43 -12.70 -7.86 7.30
N ARG A 44 -12.60 -6.63 6.80
CA ARG A 44 -13.05 -5.42 7.51
C ARG A 44 -14.56 -5.26 7.57
N LYS A 45 -15.33 -6.02 6.78
CA LYS A 45 -16.81 -6.01 6.78
C LYS A 45 -17.39 -4.59 6.66
N GLY A 46 -16.81 -3.79 5.76
CA GLY A 46 -17.25 -2.42 5.50
C GLY A 46 -16.82 -1.37 6.53
N ARG A 47 -16.05 -1.72 7.56
CA ARG A 47 -15.54 -0.75 8.54
C ARG A 47 -14.53 0.20 7.88
N PRO A 48 -14.57 1.51 8.19
CA PRO A 48 -13.59 2.47 7.70
C PRO A 48 -12.15 2.06 7.98
N PHE A 49 -11.24 2.42 7.07
CA PHE A 49 -9.82 2.11 7.23
C PHE A 49 -8.87 3.10 6.57
N HIS A 50 -7.66 3.15 7.12
CA HIS A 50 -6.50 3.81 6.52
C HIS A 50 -5.61 2.75 5.86
N LEU A 51 -5.12 3.06 4.67
CA LEU A 51 -4.11 2.25 4.00
C LEU A 51 -2.74 2.90 4.20
N ILE A 52 -1.81 2.16 4.80
CA ILE A 52 -0.45 2.61 5.09
C ILE A 52 0.48 1.73 4.28
N VAL A 53 1.24 2.33 3.36
CA VAL A 53 2.04 1.59 2.38
C VAL A 53 3.50 1.98 2.50
N ASP A 54 4.37 1.00 2.71
CA ASP A 54 5.81 1.14 2.52
C ASP A 54 6.16 0.48 1.19
N MET A 55 6.49 1.29 0.20
CA MET A 55 6.80 0.88 -1.17
C MET A 55 8.19 1.31 -1.62
N ARG A 56 9.10 1.55 -0.68
CA ARG A 56 10.53 1.73 -0.96
C ARG A 56 11.04 0.55 -1.78
N SER A 57 11.88 0.79 -2.79
CA SER A 57 12.40 -0.18 -3.77
C SER A 57 11.35 -0.88 -4.66
N TRP A 58 10.08 -0.49 -4.58
CA TRP A 58 9.03 -1.12 -5.39
C TRP A 58 9.01 -0.58 -6.82
N GLN A 59 9.05 -1.51 -7.78
CA GLN A 59 9.04 -1.20 -9.19
C GLN A 59 8.06 -2.10 -9.93
N ILE A 60 7.32 -1.52 -10.88
CA ILE A 60 6.44 -2.26 -11.78
C ILE A 60 6.80 -2.00 -13.24
N PRO A 61 6.48 -2.93 -14.17
CA PRO A 61 6.79 -2.76 -15.57
C PRO A 61 6.02 -1.57 -16.17
N THR A 62 6.69 -0.82 -17.04
CA THR A 62 6.17 0.43 -17.62
C THR A 62 4.82 0.30 -18.35
N ALA A 63 4.14 1.45 -18.49
CA ALA A 63 2.70 1.59 -18.75
C ALA A 63 2.09 0.87 -19.98
N LYS A 64 2.87 0.46 -20.99
CA LYS A 64 2.33 -0.23 -22.18
C LYS A 64 1.71 -1.60 -21.83
N SER A 65 2.30 -2.30 -20.86
CA SER A 65 1.74 -3.54 -20.28
C SER A 65 0.56 -3.26 -19.33
N PHE A 66 0.50 -2.06 -18.75
CA PHE A 66 -0.41 -1.74 -17.65
C PHE A 66 -1.87 -1.50 -18.05
N THR A 67 -2.12 -1.00 -19.26
CA THR A 67 -3.49 -0.73 -19.72
C THR A 67 -4.31 -2.02 -19.89
N GLN A 68 -3.67 -3.16 -20.19
CA GLN A 68 -4.31 -4.48 -20.24
C GLN A 68 -4.54 -5.11 -18.85
N MET A 69 -3.86 -4.61 -17.79
CA MET A 69 -3.85 -5.21 -16.45
C MET A 69 -5.11 -4.94 -15.61
N LYS A 70 -5.85 -3.87 -15.90
CA LYS A 70 -6.88 -3.32 -15.00
C LYS A 70 -8.23 -4.04 -15.02
N ALA A 71 -8.44 -5.03 -15.88
CA ALA A 71 -9.78 -5.58 -16.09
C ALA A 71 -10.23 -6.62 -15.04
N ALA A 72 -9.31 -7.35 -14.39
CA ALA A 72 -9.70 -8.57 -13.67
C ALA A 72 -10.07 -8.38 -12.18
N ILE A 73 -9.40 -7.49 -11.44
CA ILE A 73 -9.60 -7.38 -9.97
C ILE A 73 -9.81 -5.91 -9.57
N LYS A 74 -11.06 -5.56 -9.28
CA LYS A 74 -11.44 -4.29 -8.63
C LYS A 74 -11.56 -4.52 -7.13
N ILE A 75 -10.70 -3.88 -6.34
CA ILE A 75 -10.82 -3.85 -4.88
C ILE A 75 -11.91 -2.87 -4.44
N ASP A 76 -12.71 -3.22 -3.43
CA ASP A 76 -13.76 -2.36 -2.89
C ASP A 76 -13.18 -1.32 -1.93
N ARG A 77 -12.96 -0.11 -2.41
CA ARG A 77 -12.34 0.98 -1.63
C ARG A 77 -13.36 1.95 -1.04
N ARG A 78 -14.66 1.64 -1.05
CA ARG A 78 -15.72 2.59 -0.65
C ARG A 78 -15.59 3.09 0.80
N ASN A 79 -15.01 2.28 1.68
CA ASN A 79 -14.80 2.61 3.09
C ASN A 79 -13.35 3.00 3.41
N GLN A 80 -12.51 3.19 2.39
CA GLN A 80 -11.16 3.71 2.62
C GLN A 80 -11.23 5.21 2.91
N VAL A 81 -10.61 5.63 4.00
CA VAL A 81 -10.61 7.03 4.47
C VAL A 81 -9.37 7.77 4.01
N SER A 82 -8.20 7.12 4.05
CA SER A 82 -6.96 7.70 3.55
C SER A 82 -5.99 6.64 3.04
N GLU A 83 -4.96 7.12 2.36
CA GLU A 83 -3.81 6.36 1.93
C GLU A 83 -2.53 7.16 2.16
N LEU A 84 -1.51 6.53 2.75
CA LEU A 84 -0.20 7.15 2.99
C LEU A 84 0.90 6.25 2.43
N TRP A 85 1.73 6.80 1.55
CA TRP A 85 2.83 6.09 0.91
C TRP A 85 4.18 6.59 1.42
N LEU A 86 5.01 5.63 1.85
CA LEU A 86 6.45 5.80 2.05
C LEU A 86 7.17 5.26 0.81
N GLU A 87 7.93 6.12 0.17
CA GLU A 87 8.64 5.86 -1.08
C GLU A 87 10.13 6.16 -0.92
N ASP A 88 10.94 5.72 -1.89
CA ASP A 88 12.30 6.20 -2.07
C ASP A 88 12.52 6.70 -3.50
N ASP A 89 13.77 7.00 -3.85
CA ASP A 89 14.12 7.47 -5.19
C ASP A 89 14.08 6.35 -6.25
N GLU A 90 14.04 5.08 -5.84
CA GLU A 90 13.95 3.93 -6.72
C GLU A 90 12.49 3.49 -6.97
N THR A 91 11.55 3.96 -6.14
CA THR A 91 10.12 3.70 -6.30
C THR A 91 9.57 4.32 -7.58
N ASN A 92 9.01 3.48 -8.48
CA ASN A 92 8.32 3.95 -9.67
C ASN A 92 6.79 3.90 -9.50
N ALA A 93 6.24 4.88 -8.76
CA ALA A 93 4.81 4.92 -8.44
C ALA A 93 4.02 6.05 -9.13
N ASP A 94 4.67 6.98 -9.84
CA ASP A 94 3.99 8.18 -10.37
C ASP A 94 2.85 7.87 -11.34
N HIS A 95 3.07 6.91 -12.24
CA HIS A 95 2.05 6.47 -13.19
C HIS A 95 0.88 5.72 -12.53
N VAL A 96 1.07 5.23 -11.29
CA VAL A 96 0.03 4.65 -10.44
C VAL A 96 -0.70 5.77 -9.70
N ALA A 97 0.04 6.71 -9.09
CA ALA A 97 -0.49 7.85 -8.35
C ALA A 97 -1.44 8.72 -9.19
N GLN A 98 -1.04 9.04 -10.43
CA GLN A 98 -1.85 9.85 -11.36
C GLN A 98 -3.27 9.30 -11.57
N LYS A 99 -3.47 7.98 -11.45
CA LYS A 99 -4.79 7.35 -11.60
C LYS A 99 -5.65 7.48 -10.34
N PHE A 100 -5.04 7.63 -9.16
CA PHE A 100 -5.78 7.80 -7.91
C PHE A 100 -6.29 9.22 -7.73
N PHE A 101 -5.51 10.22 -8.15
CA PHE A 101 -5.92 11.63 -8.06
C PHE A 101 -7.14 12.00 -8.92
N ALA A 102 -7.47 11.19 -9.93
CA ALA A 102 -8.61 11.44 -10.82
C ALA A 102 -9.95 10.86 -10.31
N GLU A 103 -9.94 9.85 -9.43
CA GLU A 103 -11.12 8.97 -9.25
C GLU A 103 -11.48 8.62 -7.79
N THR A 104 -10.78 9.12 -6.77
CA THR A 104 -10.94 8.60 -5.39
C THR A 104 -11.51 9.60 -4.38
N LYS A 105 -12.34 9.09 -3.47
CA LYS A 105 -13.00 9.85 -2.38
C LYS A 105 -12.16 9.92 -1.09
N PHE A 106 -10.92 9.45 -1.11
CA PHE A 106 -10.03 9.41 0.05
C PHE A 106 -8.82 10.31 -0.16
N THR A 107 -8.16 10.70 0.93
CA THR A 107 -6.94 11.51 0.85
C THR A 107 -5.73 10.61 0.61
N LEU A 108 -4.98 10.85 -0.47
CA LEU A 108 -3.67 10.24 -0.72
C LEU A 108 -2.56 11.21 -0.30
N SER A 109 -1.62 10.73 0.51
CA SER A 109 -0.41 11.46 0.90
C SER A 109 0.82 10.61 0.57
N ARG A 110 1.91 11.24 0.15
CA ARG A 110 3.16 10.59 -0.25
C ARG A 110 4.33 11.27 0.45
N THR A 111 5.31 10.52 0.91
CA THR A 111 6.54 11.05 1.47
C THR A 111 7.70 10.09 1.25
N LYS A 112 8.92 10.65 1.22
CA LYS A 112 10.18 9.89 1.23
C LYS A 112 10.86 9.90 2.60
N SER A 113 10.32 10.66 3.56
CA SER A 113 10.85 10.80 4.92
C SER A 113 10.13 9.84 5.87
N VAL A 114 10.88 8.95 6.52
CA VAL A 114 10.36 8.07 7.57
C VAL A 114 9.79 8.87 8.74
N THR A 115 10.42 9.99 9.09
CA THR A 115 9.96 10.89 10.15
C THR A 115 8.58 11.45 9.81
N ASP A 116 8.44 12.07 8.64
CA ASP A 116 7.19 12.66 8.18
C ASP A 116 6.10 11.61 8.02
N PHE A 117 6.48 10.38 7.63
CA PHE A 117 5.56 9.27 7.50
C PHE A 117 4.98 8.86 8.86
N ILE A 118 5.80 8.78 9.90
CA ILE A 118 5.37 8.49 11.28
C ILE A 118 4.49 9.63 11.81
N GLU A 119 4.87 10.88 11.58
CA GLU A 119 4.06 12.05 11.98
C GLU A 119 2.68 12.04 11.29
N GLN A 120 2.64 11.74 9.99
CA GLN A 120 1.39 11.62 9.25
C GLN A 120 0.53 10.43 9.69
N CYS A 121 1.13 9.35 10.19
CA CYS A 121 0.40 8.26 10.85
C CYS A 121 -0.24 8.74 12.15
N ALA A 122 0.50 9.50 12.96
CA ALA A 122 0.01 10.03 14.25
C ALA A 122 -1.16 11.02 14.09
N GLN A 123 -1.27 11.70 12.94
CA GLN A 123 -2.43 12.54 12.62
C GLN A 123 -3.70 11.74 12.27
N LYS A 124 -3.57 10.45 11.96
CA LYS A 124 -4.66 9.63 11.39
C LYS A 124 -5.09 8.47 12.28
N ALA A 125 -4.22 8.03 13.20
CA ALA A 125 -4.44 6.85 14.02
C ALA A 125 -3.97 7.06 15.46
N ASP A 126 -4.43 6.19 16.36
CA ASP A 126 -4.06 6.25 17.77
C ASP A 126 -2.59 5.87 18.04
N ASP A 127 -2.08 6.22 19.21
CA ASP A 127 -0.68 5.99 19.59
C ASP A 127 -0.25 4.53 19.46
N SER A 128 -1.13 3.58 19.74
CA SER A 128 -0.76 2.15 19.62
C SER A 128 -0.57 1.74 18.16
N VAL A 129 -1.33 2.31 17.23
CA VAL A 129 -1.09 2.13 15.79
C VAL A 129 0.25 2.74 15.41
N VAL A 130 0.56 3.94 15.90
CA VAL A 130 1.85 4.60 15.61
C VAL A 130 3.03 3.78 16.13
N GLN A 131 2.94 3.23 17.35
CA GLN A 131 3.97 2.34 17.89
C GLN A 131 4.10 1.06 17.05
N TYR A 132 2.98 0.48 16.64
CA TYR A 132 3.00 -0.69 15.77
C TYR A 132 3.65 -0.38 14.41
N VAL A 133 3.33 0.77 13.79
CA VAL A 133 3.94 1.23 12.54
C VAL A 133 5.45 1.40 12.68
N LYS A 134 5.95 1.93 13.80
CA LYS A 134 7.40 2.05 14.06
C LYS A 134 8.09 0.68 14.08
N ILE A 135 7.51 -0.29 14.77
CA ILE A 135 8.04 -1.66 14.85
C ILE A 135 7.98 -2.34 13.46
N TRP A 136 6.85 -2.17 12.76
CA TRP A 136 6.66 -2.67 11.41
C TRP A 136 7.71 -2.11 10.44
N LEU A 137 7.99 -0.81 10.49
CA LEU A 137 9.03 -0.18 9.66
C LEU A 137 10.45 -0.69 9.98
N SER A 138 10.76 -1.00 11.25
CA SER A 138 12.08 -1.54 11.59
C SER A 138 12.32 -2.97 11.09
N ASN A 139 11.24 -3.68 10.73
CA ASN A 139 11.29 -5.06 10.25
C ASN A 139 11.24 -5.17 8.71
N ASN A 140 11.15 -4.03 7.99
CA ASN A 140 10.92 -3.94 6.54
C ASN A 140 11.98 -3.12 5.81
#